data_AF-A0A2M8LGQ8-F1
#
_entry.id   AF-A0A2M8LGQ8-F1
#
_cell.length_a   1.000
_cell.length_b   1.000
_cell.length_c   1.000
_cell.angle_alpha   90.00
_cell.angle_beta   90.00
_cell.angle_gamma   90.00
#
_symmetry.space_group_name_H-M   'P 1'
#
loop_
_entity.id
_entity.type
_entity.pdbx_description
1 polymer ?
#
loop_
_entity_poly.entity_id
_entity_poly.type
_entity_poly.pdbx_seq_one_letter_code
_entity_poly.pdbx_strand_id
1 'polypeptide(L)' 'MDVKTLRSKSATVLTKEMDEAYARLKELRFKLSSNQLKNVREVRVLKRGIAKIKTLLAQMEVIETTKSE' A
#
# COMPACT_ATOMS: atom_id res chain seq x y z
N MET A 1 -6.06 -2.53 7.72
CA MET A 1 -5.61 -3.03 6.39
C MET A 1 -5.33 -4.51 6.54
N ASP A 2 -6.38 -5.31 6.39
CA ASP A 2 -6.36 -6.76 6.55
C ASP A 2 -5.97 -7.42 5.24
N VAL A 3 -5.01 -8.34 5.31
CA VAL A 3 -4.40 -8.95 4.11
C VAL A 3 -5.42 -9.79 3.33
N LYS A 4 -6.46 -10.28 4.01
CA LYS A 4 -7.53 -11.10 3.43
C LYS A 4 -8.40 -10.31 2.44
N THR A 5 -8.67 -9.02 2.70
CA THR A 5 -9.51 -8.20 1.81
C THR A 5 -8.75 -7.62 0.62
N LEU A 6 -7.41 -7.58 0.69
CA LEU A 6 -6.59 -7.17 -0.46
C LEU A 6 -6.43 -8.28 -1.51
N ARG A 7 -6.45 -9.55 -1.09
CA ARG A 7 -6.30 -10.69 -2.01
C ARG A 7 -7.49 -10.89 -2.95
N SER A 8 -8.66 -10.41 -2.57
CA SER A 8 -9.89 -10.50 -3.37
C SER A 8 -10.06 -9.36 -4.38
N LYS A 9 -9.19 -8.34 -4.35
CA LYS A 9 -9.23 -7.20 -5.29
C LYS A 9 -8.37 -7.48 -6.52
N SER A 10 -8.75 -6.91 -7.66
CA SER A 10 -7.94 -7.00 -8.89
C SER A 10 -6.64 -6.21 -8.78
N ALA A 11 -5.63 -6.61 -9.55
CA ALA A 11 -4.34 -5.93 -9.63
C ALA A 11 -4.49 -4.43 -9.96
N THR A 12 -5.45 -4.08 -10.83
CA THR A 12 -5.76 -2.69 -11.22
C THR A 12 -6.36 -1.83 -10.11
N VAL A 13 -7.09 -2.44 -9.17
CA VAL A 13 -7.63 -1.72 -8.00
C VAL A 13 -6.53 -1.56 -6.95
N LEU A 14 -5.67 -2.57 -6.79
CA LEU A 14 -4.52 -2.52 -5.90
C LEU A 14 -3.52 -1.42 -6.27
N THR A 15 -3.26 -1.20 -7.57
CA THR A 15 -2.40 -0.10 -8.02
C THR A 15 -3.00 1.27 -7.74
N LYS A 16 -4.30 1.46 -7.97
CA LYS A 16 -5.00 2.71 -7.63
C LYS A 16 -4.97 3.00 -6.12
N GLU A 17 -5.26 2.00 -5.29
CA GLU A 17 -5.18 2.14 -3.83
C GLU A 17 -3.75 2.45 -3.35
N MET A 18 -2.74 1.92 -4.05
CA MET A 18 -1.35 2.24 -3.78
C MET A 18 -1.05 3.72 -4.06
N ASP A 19 -1.51 4.26 -5.19
CA ASP A 19 -1.27 5.65 -5.58
C ASP A 19 -1.98 6.63 -4.63
N GLU A 20 -3.22 6.34 -4.25
CA GLU A 20 -3.95 7.11 -3.24
C GLU A 20 -3.23 7.08 -1.87
N ALA A 21 -2.69 5.92 -1.48
CA ALA A 21 -1.91 5.81 -0.27
C ALA A 21 -0.61 6.62 -0.34
N TYR A 22 0.06 6.69 -1.50
CA TYR A 22 1.23 7.57 -1.68
C TYR A 22 0.88 9.05 -1.58
N ALA A 23 -0.25 9.47 -2.15
CA ALA A 23 -0.73 10.85 -2.06
C ALA A 23 -0.97 11.25 -0.59
N ARG A 24 -1.71 10.42 0.16
CA ARG A 24 -1.88 10.61 1.62
C ARG A 24 -0.56 10.62 2.37
N LEU A 25 0.39 9.76 2.00
CA LEU A 25 1.70 9.73 2.65
C LEU A 25 2.45 11.04 2.46
N LYS A 26 2.33 11.66 1.28
CA LYS A 26 2.93 12.97 0.98
C LYS A 26 2.32 14.08 1.83
N GLU A 27 1.01 14.11 1.97
CA GLU A 27 0.32 15.05 2.85
C GLU A 27 0.71 14.87 4.32
N LEU A 28 0.76 13.63 4.80
CA LEU A 28 1.17 13.33 6.18
C LEU A 28 2.64 13.71 6.43
N ARG A 29 3.52 13.55 5.44
CA ARG A 29 4.91 14.02 5.52
C ARG A 29 4.98 15.54 5.64
N PHE A 30 4.16 16.26 4.88
CA PHE A 30 4.10 17.72 4.95
C PHE A 30 3.58 18.21 6.31
N LYS A 31 2.51 17.58 6.83
CA LYS A 31 1.98 17.86 8.18
C LYS A 31 3.00 17.53 9.27
N LEU A 32 3.77 16.46 9.09
CA LEU A 32 4.85 16.07 9.99
C LEU A 32 5.99 17.10 9.98
N SER A 33 6.40 17.62 8.82
CA SER A 33 7.43 18.68 8.77
C SER A 33 6.96 19.98 9.41
N SER A 34 5.66 20.28 9.37
CA SER A 34 5.08 21.43 10.09
C SER A 34 4.84 21.15 11.58
N ASN A 35 5.18 19.94 12.08
CA ASN A 35 4.92 19.47 13.43
C ASN A 35 3.44 19.54 13.87
N GLN A 36 2.51 19.55 12.90
CA GLN A 36 1.05 19.62 13.13
C GLN A 36 0.41 18.23 13.22
N LEU A 37 1.20 17.17 13.10
CA LEU A 37 0.69 15.81 13.05
C LEU A 37 0.51 15.22 14.45
N LYS A 38 -0.74 15.19 14.93
CA LYS A 38 -1.09 14.59 16.22
C LYS A 38 -0.88 13.07 16.27
N ASN A 39 -1.07 12.37 15.16
CA ASN A 39 -0.98 10.91 15.09
C ASN A 39 0.15 10.44 14.17
N VAL A 40 1.37 10.37 14.70
CA VAL A 40 2.55 9.88 13.98
C VAL A 40 2.42 8.40 13.58
N ARG A 41 1.60 7.63 14.32
CA ARG A 41 1.40 6.19 14.05
C ARG A 41 0.71 5.95 12.72
N GLU A 42 -0.10 6.90 12.25
CA GLU A 42 -0.80 6.81 10.97
C GLU A 42 0.18 6.67 9.80
N VAL A 43 1.31 7.41 9.82
CA VAL A 43 2.37 7.31 8.81
C VAL A 43 2.93 5.89 8.73
N ARG A 44 3.14 5.25 9.89
CA ARG A 44 3.63 3.86 9.96
C ARG A 44 2.61 2.87 9.43
N VAL A 45 1.33 3.06 9.75
CA VAL A 45 0.24 2.20 9.27
C VAL A 45 0.10 2.31 7.74
N LEU A 46 0.16 3.53 7.21
CA LEU A 46 0.08 3.78 5.77
C LEU A 46 1.24 3.12 5.01
N LYS A 47 2.48 3.28 5.50
CA LYS A 47 3.67 2.61 4.93
C LYS A 47 3.52 1.09 4.90
N ARG A 48 3.01 0.49 6.00
CA ARG A 48 2.73 -0.95 6.06
C ARG A 48 1.65 -1.38 5.09
N GLY A 49 0.63 -0.55 4.86
CA GLY A 49 -0.40 -0.77 3.84
C GLY A 49 0.20 -0.87 2.44
N ILE A 50 1.02 0.11 2.06
CA ILE A 50 1.71 0.15 0.75
C ILE A 50 2.60 -1.08 0.56
N ALA A 51 3.38 -1.45 1.58
CA ALA A 51 4.25 -2.63 1.52
C ALA A 51 3.44 -3.91 1.28
N LYS A 52 2.31 -4.09 1.97
CA LYS A 52 1.42 -5.24 1.76
C LYS A 52 0.86 -5.31 0.34
N ILE A 53 0.45 -4.16 -0.22
CA ILE A 53 -0.05 -4.08 -1.61
C ILE A 53 1.05 -4.53 -2.59
N LYS A 54 2.25 -3.98 -2.47
CA LYS A 54 3.40 -4.35 -3.31
C LYS A 54 3.73 -5.83 -3.22
N THR A 55 3.73 -6.41 -2.02
CA THR A 55 4.00 -7.84 -1.84
C THR A 55 2.95 -8.72 -2.51
N LEU A 56 1.68 -8.31 -2.53
CA LEU A 56 0.62 -9.07 -3.20
C LEU A 56 0.78 -9.01 -4.72
N LEU A 57 1.09 -7.84 -5.29
CA LEU A 57 1.36 -7.72 -6.72
C LEU A 57 2.53 -8.61 -7.15
N ALA A 58 3.64 -8.58 -6.41
CA ALA A 58 4.78 -9.46 -6.67
C ALA A 58 4.43 -10.95 -6.54
N GLN A 59 3.59 -11.32 -5.56
CA GLN A 59 3.12 -12.70 -5.43
C GLN A 59 2.27 -13.14 -6.63
N MET A 60 1.43 -12.25 -7.16
CA MET A 60 0.62 -12.54 -8.36
C MET A 60 1.52 -12.75 -9.58
N GLU A 61 2.50 -11.87 -9.80
CA GLU A 61 3.48 -12.00 -10.89
C GLU A 61 4.28 -13.31 -10.80
N VAL A 62 4.78 -13.69 -9.61
CA VAL A 62 5.53 -14.95 -9.42
C VAL A 62 4.64 -16.19 -9.66
N ILE A 63 3.35 -16.13 -9.31
CA ILE A 63 2.40 -17.23 -9.59
C ILE A 63 2.13 -17.37 -11.09
N GLU A 64 2.13 -16.26 -11.83
CA GLU A 64 1.98 -16.29 -13.30
C GLU A 64 3.20 -16.91 -13.97
N THR A 65 4.42 -16.53 -13.57
CA THR A 65 5.66 -17.08 -14.15
C THR A 65 5.85 -18.56 -13.87
N THR A 66 5.42 -19.04 -12.68
CA THR A 66 5.53 -20.46 -12.30
C THR A 66 4.49 -21.37 -12.96
N LYS A 67 3.45 -20.81 -13.60
CA LYS A 67 2.45 -21.57 -14.36
C LYS A 67 2.80 -21.69 -15.85
N SER A 68 3.72 -20.87 -16.33
CA SER A 68 4.19 -20.87 -17.72
C SER A 68 5.41 -21.77 -17.96
N GLU A 69 5.98 -22.34 -16.89
CA GLU A 69 7.04 -23.37 -16.92
C GLU A 69 6.43 -24.76 -16.68
#